data_AF-A0A9X3XNU6-F1
#
_entry.id   AF-A0A9X3XNU6-F1
#
_cell.length_a   1.000
_cell.length_b   1.000
_cell.length_c   1.000
_cell.angle_alpha   90.00
_cell.angle_beta   90.00
_cell.angle_gamma   90.00
#
_symmetry.space_group_name_H-M   'P 1'
#
loop_
_entity.id
_entity.type
_entity.pdbx_description
1 polymer ?
#
loop_
_entity_poly.entity_id
_entity_poly.type
_entity_poly.pdbx_seq_one_letter_code
_entity_poly.pdbx_strand_id
1 'polypeptide(L)'
;MKKLITIQKRENLNEVYAVDEKGNGGANHVYEIRSNDGGYLNIQFQDGPRNVEGSKTGILDTDLLEVVRHRMQCFQAGPFATEYNSKALEHIELALMWMNRRVEDRIERNVLGTNNK
;
A
#
# COMPACT_ATOMS: atom_id res chain seq x y z
N MET A 1 18.27 -2.19 -5.46
CA MET A 1 17.28 -3.29 -5.33
C MET A 1 17.53 -4.10 -4.06
N LYS A 2 16.50 -4.25 -3.20
CA LYS A 2 16.57 -4.96 -1.91
C LYS A 2 15.31 -5.81 -1.71
N LYS A 3 15.50 -7.11 -1.43
CA LYS A 3 14.39 -8.01 -1.08
C LYS A 3 13.81 -7.64 0.29
N LEU A 4 12.48 -7.58 0.39
CA LEU A 4 11.79 -7.31 1.65
C LEU A 4 11.75 -8.56 2.54
N ILE A 5 11.78 -8.33 3.86
CA ILE A 5 11.54 -9.36 4.87
C ILE A 5 10.05 -9.38 5.15
N THR A 6 9.33 -10.37 4.62
CA THR A 6 7.88 -10.52 4.77
C THR A 6 7.49 -11.20 6.09
N ILE A 7 6.25 -11.03 6.54
CA ILE A 7 5.72 -11.73 7.73
C ILE A 7 5.61 -13.23 7.46
N GLN A 8 5.12 -13.62 6.28
CA GLN A 8 5.09 -15.02 5.86
C GLN A 8 6.51 -15.55 5.63
N LYS A 9 6.88 -16.61 6.34
CA LYS A 9 8.24 -17.19 6.31
C LYS A 9 8.36 -18.50 5.54
N ARG A 10 7.24 -19.14 5.20
CA ARG A 10 7.18 -20.47 4.57
C ARG A 10 6.18 -20.44 3.41
N GLU A 11 6.41 -21.28 2.39
CA GLU A 11 5.55 -21.39 1.21
C GLU A 11 5.23 -20.02 0.55
N ASN A 12 6.22 -19.12 0.52
CA ASN A 12 6.06 -17.83 -0.13
C ASN A 12 5.92 -18.05 -1.63
N LEU A 13 4.78 -17.66 -2.20
CA LEU A 13 4.54 -17.77 -3.63
C LEU A 13 5.42 -16.80 -4.44
N ASN A 14 5.63 -15.60 -3.89
CA ASN A 14 6.30 -14.50 -4.59
C ASN A 14 7.36 -13.84 -3.71
N GLU A 15 8.29 -13.17 -4.36
CA GLU A 15 9.28 -12.31 -3.73
C GLU A 15 8.92 -10.85 -3.95
N VAL A 16 9.12 -10.02 -2.92
CA VAL A 16 8.83 -8.58 -2.98
C VAL A 16 10.13 -7.81 -2.80
N TYR A 17 10.33 -6.80 -3.63
CA TYR A 17 11.54 -6.01 -3.68
C TYR A 17 11.25 -4.51 -3.64
N ALA A 18 12.08 -3.75 -2.94
CA ALA A 18 12.25 -2.32 -3.19
C ALA A 18 13.32 -2.12 -4.25
N VAL A 19 13.04 -1.38 -5.33
CA VAL A 19 13.92 -1.35 -6.52
C VAL A 19 14.62 -0.01 -6.74
N ASP A 20 14.21 1.05 -6.03
CA ASP A 20 14.86 2.36 -6.02
C ASP A 20 15.64 2.64 -4.71
N GLU A 21 16.07 3.89 -4.53
CA GLU A 21 16.65 4.39 -3.27
C GLU A 21 15.56 4.99 -2.38
N LYS A 22 15.84 5.10 -1.07
CA LYS A 22 14.89 5.75 -0.15
C LYS A 22 14.74 7.22 -0.50
N GLY A 23 13.50 7.66 -0.67
CA GLY A 23 13.17 9.06 -0.90
C GLY A 23 12.65 9.77 0.35
N ASN A 24 11.84 10.80 0.12
CA ASN A 24 11.28 11.64 1.18
C ASN A 24 10.40 10.82 2.13
N GLY A 25 10.59 10.99 3.43
CA GLY A 25 9.89 10.19 4.44
C GLY A 25 10.53 8.82 4.73
N GLY A 26 11.67 8.50 4.10
CA GLY A 26 12.48 7.33 4.43
C GLY A 26 11.97 6.00 3.81
N ALA A 27 10.99 6.09 2.91
CA ALA A 27 10.44 4.97 2.16
C ALA A 27 10.99 4.93 0.72
N ASN A 28 10.96 3.75 0.12
CA ASN A 28 11.13 3.55 -1.31
C ASN A 28 9.82 3.90 -2.04
N HIS A 29 9.90 4.34 -3.30
CA HIS A 29 8.72 4.66 -4.11
C HIS A 29 8.42 3.60 -5.16
N VAL A 30 9.41 2.77 -5.52
CA VAL A 30 9.23 1.73 -6.53
C VAL A 30 9.45 0.36 -5.91
N TYR A 31 8.44 -0.49 -6.07
CA TYR A 31 8.48 -1.88 -5.62
C TYR A 31 8.15 -2.83 -6.76
N GLU A 32 8.65 -4.05 -6.66
CA GLU A 32 8.40 -5.11 -7.62
C GLU A 32 7.99 -6.40 -6.91
N ILE A 33 6.94 -7.05 -7.41
CA ILE A 33 6.55 -8.40 -7.01
C ILE A 33 6.95 -9.36 -8.13
N ARG A 34 7.75 -10.38 -7.80
CA ARG A 34 8.26 -11.38 -8.76
C ARG A 34 7.79 -12.79 -8.41
N SER A 35 7.36 -13.54 -9.43
CA SER A 35 7.30 -15.02 -9.35
C SER A 35 8.63 -15.65 -9.70
N ASN A 36 8.70 -16.94 -9.42
CA ASN A 36 9.73 -17.84 -9.93
C ASN A 36 9.84 -17.84 -11.47
N ASP A 37 8.75 -17.55 -12.21
CA ASP A 37 8.73 -17.60 -13.68
C ASP A 37 8.93 -16.23 -14.36
N GLY A 38 9.11 -15.15 -13.57
CA GLY A 38 9.25 -13.77 -14.06
C GLY A 38 8.49 -12.74 -13.22
N GLY A 39 8.73 -11.44 -13.48
CA GLY A 39 8.11 -10.33 -12.76
C GLY A 39 6.60 -10.22 -12.99
N TYR A 40 5.82 -9.95 -11.93
CA TYR A 40 4.36 -9.79 -12.03
C TYR A 40 3.90 -8.35 -12.08
N LEU A 41 4.51 -7.48 -11.27
CA LEU A 41 3.97 -6.15 -11.05
C LEU A 41 5.04 -5.18 -10.59
N ASN A 42 5.16 -4.06 -11.31
CA ASN A 42 5.85 -2.87 -10.84
C ASN A 42 4.83 -1.93 -10.19
N ILE A 43 5.15 -1.48 -8.98
CA ILE A 43 4.32 -0.59 -8.17
C ILE A 43 5.08 0.71 -8.00
N GLN A 44 4.56 1.78 -8.58
CA GLN A 44 5.05 3.15 -8.40
C GLN A 44 4.12 3.89 -7.44
N PHE A 45 4.65 4.27 -6.29
CA PHE A 45 3.99 5.19 -5.37
C PHE A 45 4.17 6.64 -5.81
N GLN A 46 3.25 7.50 -5.41
CA GLN A 46 3.40 8.94 -5.57
C GLN A 46 4.73 9.40 -4.95
N ASP A 47 5.56 10.06 -5.74
CA ASP A 47 6.86 10.62 -5.33
C ASP A 47 6.80 12.14 -5.49
N GLY A 48 6.67 12.85 -4.37
CA GLY A 48 6.52 14.30 -4.31
C GLY A 48 5.08 14.80 -4.20
N PRO A 49 4.89 16.11 -3.90
CA PRO A 49 3.57 16.71 -3.68
C PRO A 49 2.68 16.69 -4.93
N ARG A 50 1.37 16.80 -4.72
CA ARG A 50 0.41 16.91 -5.84
C ARG A 50 0.63 18.23 -6.59
N ASN A 51 0.57 18.17 -7.92
CA ASN A 51 0.65 19.34 -8.82
C ASN A 51 1.96 20.14 -8.74
N VAL A 52 3.04 19.54 -8.25
CA VAL A 52 4.38 20.16 -8.22
C VAL A 52 5.24 19.55 -9.33
N GLU A 53 5.84 20.41 -10.15
CA GLU A 53 6.75 20.00 -11.23
C GLU A 53 7.90 19.14 -10.68
N GLY A 54 8.23 18.06 -11.39
CA GLY A 54 9.23 17.07 -10.96
C GLY A 54 8.68 15.95 -10.07
N SER A 55 7.44 16.04 -9.60
CA SER A 55 6.78 14.93 -8.88
C SER A 55 6.40 13.81 -9.84
N LYS A 56 6.53 12.56 -9.40
CA LYS A 56 6.09 11.39 -10.17
C LYS A 56 4.74 10.91 -9.66
N THR A 57 3.77 10.89 -10.56
CA THR A 57 2.44 10.34 -10.27
C THR A 57 2.52 8.85 -10.00
N GLY A 58 1.85 8.41 -8.94
CA GLY A 58 1.76 7.00 -8.59
C GLY A 58 0.58 6.74 -7.67
N ILE A 59 0.48 5.49 -7.21
CA ILE A 59 -0.56 5.09 -6.27
C ILE A 59 -0.24 5.58 -4.85
N LEU A 60 -1.23 5.50 -3.97
CA LEU A 60 -1.11 5.67 -2.53
C LEU A 60 -1.21 4.30 -1.84
N ASP A 61 -0.79 4.21 -0.57
CA ASP A 61 -0.94 2.96 0.19
C ASP A 61 -2.43 2.55 0.31
N THR A 62 -3.33 3.53 0.37
CA THR A 62 -4.78 3.30 0.40
C THR A 62 -5.28 2.57 -0.83
N ASP A 63 -4.70 2.81 -2.01
CA ASP A 63 -5.17 2.19 -3.26
C ASP A 63 -4.93 0.67 -3.22
N LEU A 64 -3.76 0.25 -2.72
CA LEU A 64 -3.48 -1.18 -2.52
C LEU A 64 -4.35 -1.78 -1.42
N LEU A 65 -4.54 -1.06 -0.31
CA LEU A 65 -5.37 -1.55 0.80
C LEU A 65 -6.84 -1.72 0.38
N GLU A 66 -7.40 -0.83 -0.43
CA GLU A 66 -8.77 -0.97 -0.95
C GLU A 66 -8.91 -2.17 -1.90
N VAL A 67 -7.92 -2.42 -2.77
CA VAL A 67 -7.91 -3.63 -3.61
C VAL A 67 -7.92 -4.89 -2.74
N VAL A 68 -7.09 -4.94 -1.69
CA VAL A 68 -7.05 -6.09 -0.78
C VAL A 68 -8.33 -6.18 0.05
N ARG A 69 -8.86 -5.06 0.53
CA ARG A 69 -10.13 -4.97 1.26
C ARG A 69 -11.27 -5.59 0.45
N HIS A 70 -11.45 -5.13 -0.78
CA HIS A 70 -12.49 -5.65 -1.68
C HIS A 70 -12.33 -7.17 -1.89
N ARG A 71 -11.10 -7.65 -2.11
CA ARG A 71 -10.84 -9.10 -2.22
C ARG A 71 -11.23 -9.86 -0.95
N MET A 72 -10.90 -9.34 0.23
CA MET A 72 -11.26 -9.97 1.50
C MET A 72 -12.77 -10.01 1.72
N GLN A 73 -13.50 -8.96 1.33
CA GLN A 73 -14.97 -8.95 1.33
C GLN A 73 -15.52 -10.06 0.43
N CYS A 74 -14.99 -10.22 -0.79
CA CYS A 74 -15.40 -11.31 -1.70
C CYS A 74 -15.12 -12.70 -1.12
N PHE A 75 -13.94 -12.93 -0.55
CA PHE A 75 -13.61 -14.23 0.06
C PHE A 75 -14.46 -14.52 1.28
N GLN A 76 -14.74 -13.51 2.11
CA GLN A 76 -15.58 -13.65 3.29
C GLN A 76 -17.06 -13.89 2.95
N ALA A 77 -17.56 -13.31 1.86
CA ALA A 77 -18.92 -13.54 1.37
C ALA A 77 -19.05 -14.86 0.57
N GLY A 78 -17.94 -15.38 0.06
CA GLY A 78 -17.88 -16.55 -0.80
C GLY A 78 -17.74 -17.88 -0.05
N PRO A 79 -17.53 -18.99 -0.79
CA PRO A 79 -17.43 -20.34 -0.24
C PRO A 79 -16.16 -20.58 0.61
N PHE A 80 -15.21 -19.64 0.59
CA PHE A 80 -13.94 -19.72 1.32
C PHE A 80 -13.91 -18.78 2.54
N ALA A 81 -15.08 -18.49 3.12
CA ALA A 81 -15.21 -17.67 4.31
C ALA A 81 -14.46 -18.31 5.49
N THR A 82 -13.67 -17.52 6.23
CA THR A 82 -12.92 -17.98 7.40
C THR A 82 -12.82 -16.87 8.44
N GLU A 83 -12.58 -17.22 9.70
CA GLU A 83 -12.30 -16.22 10.74
C GLU A 83 -11.05 -15.38 10.41
N TYR A 84 -10.04 -15.99 9.80
CA TYR A 84 -8.82 -15.30 9.38
C TYR A 84 -9.07 -14.21 8.33
N ASN A 85 -9.94 -14.48 7.35
CA ASN A 85 -10.34 -13.48 6.36
C ASN A 85 -11.08 -12.31 7.03
N SER A 86 -12.01 -12.62 7.94
CA SER A 86 -12.74 -11.59 8.69
C SER A 86 -11.81 -10.70 9.52
N LYS A 87 -10.82 -11.30 10.20
CA LYS A 87 -9.83 -10.55 10.99
C LYS A 87 -8.90 -9.70 10.12
N ALA A 88 -8.46 -10.24 8.98
CA ALA A 88 -7.67 -9.47 8.03
C ALA A 88 -8.47 -8.26 7.50
N LEU A 89 -9.75 -8.47 7.14
CA LEU A 89 -10.64 -7.41 6.68
C LEU A 89 -10.81 -6.31 7.74
N GLU A 90 -11.10 -6.68 8.99
CA GLU A 90 -11.24 -5.74 10.11
C GLU A 90 -10.02 -4.82 10.25
N HIS A 91 -8.81 -5.39 10.22
CA HIS A 91 -7.58 -4.61 10.37
C HIS A 91 -7.27 -3.73 9.16
N ILE A 92 -7.60 -4.18 7.96
CA ILE A 92 -7.47 -3.36 6.75
C ILE A 92 -8.42 -2.15 6.82
N GLU A 93 -9.67 -2.35 7.25
CA GLU A 93 -10.65 -1.27 7.40
C GLU A 93 -10.24 -0.26 8.48
N LEU A 94 -9.68 -0.74 9.60
CA LEU A 94 -9.11 0.14 10.63
C LEU A 94 -7.94 0.96 10.10
N ALA A 95 -7.04 0.35 9.32
CA ALA A 95 -5.92 1.06 8.70
C ALA A 95 -6.42 2.16 7.75
N LEU A 96 -7.36 1.84 6.86
CA LEU A 96 -7.98 2.80 5.95
C LEU A 96 -8.68 3.94 6.69
N MET A 97 -9.43 3.65 7.76
CA MET A 97 -10.07 4.66 8.61
C MET A 97 -9.05 5.65 9.19
N TRP A 98 -7.94 5.17 9.75
CA TRP A 98 -6.90 6.04 10.32
C TRP A 98 -6.19 6.88 9.25
N MET A 99 -5.94 6.29 8.07
CA MET A 99 -5.40 7.03 6.93
C MET A 99 -6.35 8.14 6.48
N ASN A 100 -7.66 7.86 6.39
CA ASN A 100 -8.66 8.87 6.05
C ASN A 100 -8.75 9.97 7.12
N ARG A 101 -8.74 9.61 8.40
CA ARG A 101 -8.77 10.59 9.50
C ARG A 101 -7.61 11.59 9.42
N ARG A 102 -6.42 11.13 9.01
CA ARG A 102 -5.27 12.02 8.75
C ARG A 102 -5.53 12.97 7.58
N VAL A 103 -6.24 12.53 6.54
CA VAL A 103 -6.62 13.40 5.41
C VAL A 103 -7.60 14.47 5.89
N GLU A 104 -8.67 14.08 6.58
CA GLU A 104 -9.68 14.99 7.14
C GLU A 104 -9.08 16.04 8.07
N ASP A 105 -8.25 15.63 9.03
CA ASP A 105 -7.54 16.56 9.94
C ASP A 105 -6.71 17.60 9.16
N ARG A 106 -6.09 17.20 8.06
CA ARG A 106 -5.29 18.11 7.23
C ARG A 106 -6.15 19.03 6.36
N ILE A 107 -7.36 18.60 5.99
CA ILE A 107 -8.36 19.45 5.32
C ILE A 107 -8.86 20.50 6.30
N GLU A 108 -9.27 20.10 7.51
CA GLU A 108 -9.76 21.00 8.56
C GLU A 108 -8.73 22.09 8.90
N ARG A 109 -7.44 21.76 8.86
CA ARG A 109 -6.33 22.69 9.10
C ARG A 109 -5.85 23.45 7.86
N ASN A 110 -6.44 23.22 6.69
CA ASN A 110 -6.06 23.82 5.41
C ASN A 110 -4.59 23.58 4.99
N VAL A 111 -4.04 22.41 5.35
CA VAL A 111 -2.64 22.03 5.04
C VAL A 111 -2.52 20.82 4.11
N LEU A 112 -3.64 20.28 3.60
CA LEU A 112 -3.62 19.13 2.68
C LEU A 112 -2.73 19.42 1.46
N GLY A 113 -1.85 18.47 1.10
CA GLY A 113 -0.93 18.61 -0.03
C GLY A 113 0.35 19.41 0.25
N THR A 114 0.54 19.94 1.46
CA THR A 114 1.72 20.72 1.85
C THR A 114 2.61 19.99 2.86
N ASN A 115 3.84 20.46 3.09
CA ASN A 115 4.70 19.95 4.17
C ASN A 115 4.42 20.59 5.53
N ASN A 116 3.42 21.46 5.64
CA ASN A 116 3.04 22.07 6.91
C ASN A 116 2.45 21.00 7.83
N LYS A 117 2.90 21.02 9.08
CA LYS A 117 2.54 20.04 10.10
C LYS A 117 1.18 20.29 10.69
#